data_AF-A0A399FCG8-F1
#
_entry.id   AF-A0A399FCG8-F1
#
_cell.length_a   1.000
_cell.length_b   1.000
_cell.length_c   1.000
_cell.angle_alpha   90.00
_cell.angle_beta   90.00
_cell.angle_gamma   90.00
#
_symmetry.space_group_name_H-M   'P 1'
#
loop_
_entity.id
_entity.type
_entity.pdbx_description
1 polymer ?
#
loop_
_entity_poly.entity_id
_entity_poly.type
_entity_poly.pdbx_seq_one_letter_code
_entity_poly.pdbx_strand_id
1 'polypeptide(L)'
;MRTPGQDFELAAGFLFAEGILRSREEVGRITYCTEAGEAQQYNRVNLELRSPALPRLAGLERHFFAHSACGVCGKSGLETLRLRGYEPLGPGFAVPAERVSSLPERLRSSQGLFERTGGLHAAALFDSEGRLLASREDVGRHNALDKLIGWALLEDRLPLSESLLLVSGRASFELVQKALAAGIPILAAISAPSSLAVEVARAFNLTLIGFLRGSFNLYSGPERVLLG
;
A
#
# COMPACT_ATOMS: atom_id res chain seq x y z
N MET A 1 11.62 -10.93 -4.33
CA MET A 1 12.12 -10.18 -5.51
C MET A 1 11.65 -8.74 -5.38
N ARG A 2 12.50 -7.76 -5.72
CA ARG A 2 12.19 -6.31 -5.67
C ARG A 2 12.95 -5.56 -6.77
N THR A 3 12.59 -4.31 -7.01
CA THR A 3 13.42 -3.36 -7.78
C THR A 3 14.38 -2.64 -6.82
N PRO A 4 15.71 -2.67 -7.03
CA PRO A 4 16.67 -1.94 -6.21
C PRO A 4 16.36 -0.45 -6.10
N GLY A 5 16.59 0.13 -4.92
CA GLY A 5 16.23 1.52 -4.60
C GLY A 5 15.07 1.58 -3.60
N GLN A 6 15.12 2.59 -2.74
CA GLN A 6 14.15 2.80 -1.65
C GLN A 6 13.97 1.60 -0.69
N ASP A 7 15.04 0.86 -0.45
CA ASP A 7 15.01 -0.42 0.26
C ASP A 7 14.60 -0.28 1.73
N PHE A 8 14.99 0.85 2.34
CA PHE A 8 14.63 1.17 3.71
C PHE A 8 13.15 1.48 3.84
N GLU A 9 12.57 2.15 2.85
CA GLU A 9 11.13 2.37 2.77
C GLU A 9 10.40 1.03 2.56
N LEU A 10 10.88 0.17 1.67
CA LEU A 10 10.32 -1.18 1.47
C LEU A 10 10.27 -1.96 2.80
N ALA A 11 11.39 -2.00 3.53
CA ALA A 11 11.46 -2.70 4.81
C ALA A 11 10.50 -2.10 5.85
N ALA A 12 10.53 -0.77 6.03
CA ALA A 12 9.70 -0.09 7.00
C ALA A 12 8.20 -0.24 6.71
N GLY A 13 7.80 -0.05 5.44
CA GLY A 13 6.40 -0.15 5.04
C GLY A 13 5.86 -1.58 5.06
N PHE A 14 6.68 -2.57 4.70
CA PHE A 14 6.31 -3.99 4.87
C PHE A 14 6.01 -4.30 6.35
N LEU A 15 6.91 -3.96 7.26
CA LEU A 15 6.72 -4.23 8.69
C LEU A 15 5.52 -3.46 9.27
N PHE A 16 5.30 -2.22 8.84
CA PHE A 16 4.13 -1.45 9.25
C PHE A 16 2.82 -2.05 8.76
N ALA A 17 2.74 -2.43 7.49
CA ALA A 17 1.49 -3.00 6.97
C ALA A 17 1.20 -4.42 7.51
N GLU A 18 2.24 -5.16 7.89
CA GLU A 18 2.13 -6.40 8.65
C GLU A 18 1.91 -6.17 10.17
N GLY A 19 1.81 -4.91 10.62
CA GLY A 19 1.50 -4.51 12.00
C GLY A 19 2.57 -4.89 13.00
N ILE A 20 3.80 -5.09 12.54
CA ILE A 20 5.00 -5.21 13.36
C ILE A 20 5.39 -3.83 13.90
N LEU A 21 5.34 -2.81 13.04
CA LEU A 21 5.50 -1.41 13.42
C LEU A 21 4.12 -0.75 13.53
N ARG A 22 3.95 0.15 14.50
CA ARG A 22 2.76 1.02 14.60
C ARG A 22 3.07 2.48 14.30
N SER A 23 4.33 2.87 14.42
CA SER A 23 4.73 4.28 14.39
C SER A 23 6.19 4.44 13.98
N ARG A 24 6.58 5.67 13.61
CA ARG A 24 7.95 6.01 13.22
C ARG A 24 8.90 5.90 14.42
N GLU A 25 8.42 6.17 15.62
CA GLU A 25 9.17 6.19 16.86
C GLU A 25 9.75 4.82 17.19
N GLU A 26 9.06 3.74 16.82
CA GLU A 26 9.53 2.37 17.02
C GLU A 26 10.76 2.02 16.17
N VAL A 27 11.02 2.78 15.10
CA VAL A 27 12.19 2.57 14.24
C VAL A 27 13.43 3.19 14.89
N GLY A 28 14.38 2.33 15.27
CA GLY A 28 15.69 2.70 15.78
C GLY A 28 16.64 3.03 14.66
N ARG A 29 17.06 2.02 13.90
CA ARG A 29 18.04 2.15 12.82
C ARG A 29 17.70 1.24 11.65
N ILE A 30 17.91 1.72 10.43
CA ILE A 30 17.80 0.91 9.20
C ILE A 30 19.14 0.96 8.48
N THR A 31 19.75 -0.20 8.22
CA THR A 31 21.03 -0.29 7.51
C THR A 31 21.03 -1.45 6.52
N TYR A 32 21.88 -1.36 5.50
CA TYR A 32 22.27 -2.57 4.77
C TYR A 32 23.11 -3.48 5.66
N CYS A 33 22.91 -4.78 5.53
CA CYS A 33 23.68 -5.76 6.30
C CYS A 33 25.10 -5.83 5.76
N THR A 34 26.10 -5.49 6.57
CA THR A 34 27.52 -5.62 6.22
C THR A 34 28.07 -6.89 6.85
N GLU A 35 28.59 -7.81 6.04
CA GLU A 35 29.31 -9.00 6.52
C GLU A 35 30.81 -8.81 6.33
N ALA A 36 31.60 -9.15 7.34
CA ALA A 36 33.04 -8.93 7.32
C ALA A 36 33.70 -9.81 6.26
N GLY A 37 34.45 -9.20 5.34
CA GLY A 37 35.15 -9.91 4.27
C GLY A 37 34.36 -10.08 2.96
N GLU A 38 33.10 -9.63 2.90
CA GLU A 38 32.28 -9.70 1.69
C GLU A 38 31.89 -8.32 1.16
N ALA A 39 31.83 -8.18 -0.17
CA ALA A 39 31.35 -6.96 -0.80
C ALA A 39 29.83 -6.84 -0.59
N GLN A 40 29.38 -5.63 -0.20
CA GLN A 40 27.97 -5.34 0.00
C GLN A 40 27.15 -5.58 -1.28
N GLN A 41 26.13 -6.43 -1.19
CA GLN A 41 25.22 -6.76 -2.30
C GLN A 41 23.92 -5.93 -2.31
N TYR A 42 23.69 -5.10 -1.28
CA TYR A 42 22.50 -4.23 -1.15
C TYR A 42 21.18 -5.00 -1.34
N ASN A 43 21.11 -6.23 -0.84
CA ASN A 43 19.93 -7.10 -0.93
C ASN A 43 19.40 -7.53 0.45
N ARG A 44 20.09 -7.14 1.52
CA ARG A 44 19.70 -7.38 2.92
C ARG A 44 19.62 -6.06 3.67
N VAL A 45 18.46 -5.79 4.24
CA VAL A 45 18.20 -4.63 5.09
C VAL A 45 17.94 -5.12 6.51
N ASN A 46 18.68 -4.56 7.46
CA ASN A 46 18.46 -4.76 8.88
C ASN A 46 17.68 -3.55 9.41
N LEU A 47 16.53 -3.80 10.02
CA LEU A 47 15.75 -2.80 10.73
C LEU A 47 15.75 -3.14 12.22
N GLU A 48 16.36 -2.28 13.01
CA GLU A 48 16.43 -2.36 14.47
C GLU A 48 15.29 -1.56 15.07
N LEU A 49 14.48 -2.21 15.92
CA LEU A 49 13.44 -1.55 16.71
C LEU A 49 14.08 -0.85 17.92
N ARG A 50 13.50 0.27 18.35
CA ARG A 50 13.94 0.94 19.60
C ARG A 50 13.61 0.12 20.84
N SER A 51 12.51 -0.61 20.81
CA SER A 51 12.11 -1.48 21.91
C SER A 51 12.92 -2.78 21.86
N PRO A 52 13.47 -3.25 23.00
CA PRO A 52 14.12 -4.55 23.08
C PRO A 52 13.11 -5.72 23.03
N ALA A 53 11.82 -5.46 23.25
CA ALA A 53 10.79 -6.47 23.16
C ALA A 53 10.43 -6.72 21.69
N LEU A 54 10.75 -7.92 21.20
CA LEU A 54 10.33 -8.33 19.87
C LEU A 54 8.78 -8.38 19.79
N PRO A 55 8.17 -7.80 18.76
CA PRO A 55 6.74 -7.92 18.54
C PRO A 55 6.38 -9.39 18.29
N ARG A 56 5.12 -9.74 18.53
CA ARG A 56 4.66 -11.13 18.38
C ARG A 56 4.65 -11.53 16.89
N LEU A 57 5.72 -12.17 16.43
CA LEU A 57 5.91 -12.56 15.02
C LEU A 57 5.04 -13.75 14.56
N ALA A 58 4.33 -14.43 15.46
CA ALA A 58 3.55 -15.64 15.14
C ALA A 58 2.43 -15.44 14.08
N GLY A 59 2.06 -14.19 13.78
CA GLY A 59 1.16 -13.87 12.66
C GLY A 59 1.87 -13.87 11.30
N LEU A 60 3.15 -13.47 11.24
CA LEU A 60 3.90 -13.28 10.00
C LEU A 60 4.11 -14.57 9.21
N GLU A 61 4.39 -15.68 9.91
CA GLU A 61 4.62 -16.98 9.26
C GLU A 61 3.39 -17.42 8.46
N ARG A 62 2.18 -17.24 9.00
CA ARG A 62 0.93 -17.57 8.30
C ARG A 62 0.66 -16.65 7.10
N HIS A 63 1.02 -15.37 7.18
CA HIS A 63 0.85 -14.42 6.07
C HIS A 63 1.84 -14.68 4.93
N PHE A 64 3.06 -15.11 5.23
CA PHE A 64 4.07 -15.44 4.21
C PHE A 64 3.64 -16.61 3.31
N PHE A 65 3.00 -17.64 3.89
CA PHE A 65 2.43 -18.76 3.12
C PHE A 65 1.19 -18.37 2.31
N ALA A 66 0.45 -17.33 2.73
CA ALA A 66 -0.74 -16.86 2.02
C ALA A 66 -0.39 -16.04 0.76
N HIS A 67 0.75 -15.34 0.72
CA HIS A 67 1.17 -14.54 -0.44
C HIS A 67 1.39 -15.33 -1.74
N SER A 68 1.52 -16.66 -1.66
CA SER A 68 1.62 -17.58 -2.79
C SER A 68 0.36 -18.42 -3.03
N ALA A 69 -0.64 -18.37 -2.14
CA ALA A 69 -1.83 -19.20 -2.19
C ALA A 69 -3.05 -18.42 -2.69
N CYS A 70 -3.59 -18.81 -3.85
CA CYS A 70 -4.76 -18.22 -4.50
C CYS A 70 -6.11 -18.44 -3.76
N GLY A 71 -6.09 -18.66 -2.44
CA GLY A 71 -7.20 -19.33 -1.74
C GLY A 71 -7.37 -18.97 -0.27
N VAL A 72 -7.03 -17.74 0.15
CA VAL A 72 -7.52 -17.24 1.44
C VAL A 72 -9.06 -17.15 1.34
N CYS A 73 -9.77 -18.04 2.05
CA CYS A 73 -11.22 -18.00 2.15
C CYS A 73 -11.64 -16.61 2.70
N GLY A 74 -12.47 -15.87 1.98
CA GLY A 74 -12.72 -14.45 2.26
C GLY A 74 -13.14 -14.11 3.70
N LYS A 75 -13.81 -15.04 4.39
CA LYS A 75 -14.17 -14.90 5.80
C LYS A 75 -12.94 -14.78 6.72
N SER A 76 -11.89 -15.56 6.48
CA SER A 76 -10.70 -15.51 7.34
C SER A 76 -9.92 -14.20 7.18
N GLY A 77 -9.93 -13.59 5.98
CA GLY A 77 -9.31 -12.29 5.74
C GLY A 77 -9.97 -11.15 6.52
N LEU A 78 -11.31 -11.04 6.42
CA LEU A 78 -12.10 -10.04 7.14
C LEU A 78 -11.98 -10.18 8.66
N GLU A 79 -12.12 -11.40 9.19
CA GLU A 79 -11.99 -11.68 10.63
C GLU A 79 -10.60 -11.33 11.14
N THR A 80 -9.55 -11.64 10.36
CA THR A 80 -8.17 -11.28 10.72
C THR A 80 -8.00 -9.78 10.87
N LEU A 81 -8.58 -8.97 9.98
CA LEU A 81 -8.50 -7.51 10.10
C LEU A 81 -9.22 -6.99 11.35
N ARG A 82 -10.42 -7.52 11.66
CA ARG A 82 -11.14 -7.15 12.89
C ARG A 82 -10.38 -7.55 14.16
N LEU A 83 -9.78 -8.74 14.19
CA LEU A 83 -8.96 -9.20 15.30
C LEU A 83 -7.69 -8.35 15.50
N ARG A 84 -7.22 -7.67 14.44
CA ARG A 84 -6.13 -6.70 14.50
C ARG A 84 -6.58 -5.30 14.92
N GLY A 85 -7.87 -5.11 15.20
CA GLY A 85 -8.44 -3.85 15.69
C GLY A 85 -8.61 -2.80 14.61
N TYR A 86 -8.69 -3.19 13.33
CA TYR A 86 -9.08 -2.26 12.29
C TYR A 86 -10.53 -1.84 12.47
N GLU A 87 -10.79 -0.54 12.41
CA GLU A 87 -12.12 0.04 12.43
C GLU A 87 -12.49 0.58 11.04
N PRO A 88 -13.79 0.67 10.70
CA PRO A 88 -14.21 1.31 9.47
C PRO A 88 -13.71 2.75 9.39
N LEU A 89 -13.24 3.14 8.21
CA LEU A 89 -12.72 4.48 7.94
C LEU A 89 -13.81 5.53 8.11
N GLY A 90 -13.44 6.63 8.77
CA GLY A 90 -14.32 7.78 8.97
C GLY A 90 -14.66 8.52 7.67
N PRO A 91 -15.69 9.39 7.70
CA PRO A 91 -15.97 10.30 6.59
C PRO A 91 -14.89 11.40 6.49
N GLY A 92 -14.87 12.17 5.39
CA GLY A 92 -14.16 13.46 5.36
C GLY A 92 -13.38 13.74 4.07
N PHE A 93 -12.75 12.72 3.47
CA PHE A 93 -12.02 12.90 2.22
C PHE A 93 -12.86 12.49 1.02
N ALA A 94 -13.06 13.41 0.07
CA ALA A 94 -13.78 13.17 -1.17
C ALA A 94 -13.08 13.85 -2.35
N VAL A 95 -13.22 13.27 -3.54
CA VAL A 95 -12.55 13.72 -4.76
C VAL A 95 -13.57 13.78 -5.91
N PRO A 96 -13.56 14.84 -6.75
CA PRO A 96 -14.39 14.88 -7.95
C PRO A 96 -14.06 13.74 -8.92
N ALA A 97 -15.09 13.15 -9.54
CA ALA A 97 -14.93 12.05 -10.50
C ALA A 97 -13.97 12.40 -11.65
N GLU A 98 -14.00 13.64 -12.14
CA GLU A 98 -13.13 14.12 -13.21
C GLU A 98 -11.66 14.11 -12.78
N ARG A 99 -11.38 14.39 -11.50
CA ARG A 99 -10.02 14.32 -10.95
C ARG A 99 -9.54 12.88 -10.90
N VAL A 100 -10.37 11.96 -10.41
CA VAL A 100 -10.07 10.52 -10.40
C VAL A 100 -9.72 10.02 -11.81
N SER A 101 -10.53 10.34 -12.82
CA SER A 101 -10.30 9.93 -14.21
C SER A 101 -8.98 10.41 -14.80
N SER A 102 -8.43 11.53 -14.32
CA SER A 102 -7.17 12.10 -14.79
C SER A 102 -5.90 11.48 -14.18
N LEU A 103 -6.03 10.71 -13.10
CA LEU A 103 -4.87 10.22 -12.34
C LEU A 103 -3.98 9.21 -13.08
N PRO A 104 -4.48 8.32 -13.96
CA PRO A 104 -3.62 7.36 -14.67
C PRO A 104 -2.52 8.03 -15.49
N GLU A 105 -2.83 9.15 -16.15
CA GLU A 105 -1.84 9.91 -16.93
C GLU A 105 -0.78 10.50 -16.02
N ARG A 106 -1.19 11.08 -14.88
CA ARG A 106 -0.27 11.64 -13.88
C ARG A 106 0.64 10.57 -13.27
N LEU A 107 0.09 9.38 -12.97
CA LEU A 107 0.88 8.25 -12.52
C LEU A 107 1.92 7.89 -13.57
N ARG A 108 1.51 7.69 -14.83
CA ARG A 108 2.41 7.33 -15.92
C ARG A 108 3.54 8.34 -16.10
N SER A 109 3.25 9.64 -16.07
CA SER A 109 4.27 10.69 -16.16
C SER A 109 5.28 10.69 -15.01
N SER A 110 4.95 10.06 -13.87
CA SER A 110 5.86 9.92 -12.73
C SER A 110 6.73 8.66 -12.76
N GLN A 111 6.44 7.71 -13.66
CA GLN A 111 7.07 6.39 -13.70
C GLN A 111 8.31 6.36 -14.61
N GLY A 112 9.41 6.95 -14.14
CA GLY A 112 10.65 7.03 -14.93
C GLY A 112 11.27 5.68 -15.29
N LEU A 113 11.19 4.66 -14.41
CA LEU A 113 11.74 3.33 -14.69
C LEU A 113 10.82 2.49 -15.58
N PHE A 114 9.50 2.58 -15.38
CA PHE A 114 8.54 1.91 -16.25
C PHE A 114 8.65 2.37 -17.70
N GLU A 115 8.79 3.67 -17.97
CA GLU A 115 8.96 4.18 -19.35
C GLU A 115 10.20 3.60 -20.04
N ARG A 116 11.22 3.17 -19.28
CA ARG A 116 12.42 2.53 -19.83
C ARG A 116 12.32 1.01 -19.96
N THR A 117 11.47 0.35 -19.17
CA THR A 117 11.51 -1.11 -18.99
C THR A 117 10.19 -1.82 -19.28
N GLY A 118 9.06 -1.13 -19.17
CA GLY A 118 7.70 -1.67 -19.27
C GLY A 118 7.33 -2.72 -18.20
N GLY A 119 8.25 -3.03 -17.26
CA GLY A 119 8.16 -4.23 -16.43
C GLY A 119 7.86 -3.98 -14.96
N LEU A 120 7.54 -2.74 -14.57
CA LEU A 120 7.33 -2.36 -13.17
C LEU A 120 5.89 -2.00 -12.86
N HIS A 121 5.48 -2.27 -11.62
CA HIS A 121 4.28 -1.71 -11.02
C HIS A 121 4.59 -0.40 -10.31
N ALA A 122 3.55 0.41 -10.09
CA ALA A 122 3.63 1.62 -9.31
C ALA A 122 2.45 1.76 -8.35
N ALA A 123 2.71 2.43 -7.23
CA ALA A 123 1.74 2.93 -6.28
C ALA A 123 1.99 4.42 -6.08
N ALA A 124 0.93 5.23 -6.05
CA ALA A 124 1.02 6.68 -5.92
C ALA A 124 -0.10 7.27 -5.06
N LEU A 125 0.24 8.29 -4.28
CA LEU A 125 -0.69 9.07 -3.47
C LEU A 125 -1.01 10.40 -4.14
N PHE A 126 -2.28 10.76 -4.09
CA PHE A 126 -2.80 12.03 -4.60
C PHE A 126 -3.64 12.72 -3.53
N ASP A 127 -3.66 14.05 -3.53
CA ASP A 127 -4.59 14.83 -2.72
C ASP A 127 -5.95 15.04 -3.41
N SER A 128 -6.84 15.81 -2.78
CA SER A 128 -8.18 16.15 -3.28
C SER A 128 -8.17 16.90 -4.62
N GLU A 129 -7.08 17.61 -4.94
CA GLU A 129 -6.92 18.32 -6.20
C GLU A 129 -6.33 17.43 -7.30
N GLY A 130 -5.96 16.18 -6.99
CA GLY A 130 -5.29 15.26 -7.90
C GLY A 130 -3.82 15.60 -8.11
N ARG A 131 -3.18 16.34 -7.19
CA ARG A 131 -1.73 16.56 -7.21
C ARG A 131 -1.03 15.32 -6.65
N LEU A 132 0.06 14.93 -7.30
CA LEU A 132 0.87 13.79 -6.87
C LEU A 132 1.66 14.16 -5.62
N LEU A 133 1.45 13.43 -4.53
CA LEU A 133 2.18 13.61 -3.26
C LEU A 133 3.47 12.78 -3.25
N ALA A 134 3.37 11.52 -3.65
CA ALA A 134 4.50 10.61 -3.80
C ALA A 134 4.13 9.42 -4.69
N SER A 135 5.11 8.86 -5.39
CA SER A 135 4.98 7.58 -6.10
C SER A 135 6.19 6.69 -5.87
N ARG A 136 5.98 5.37 -5.94
CA ARG A 136 7.03 4.35 -5.86
C ARG A 136 6.83 3.26 -6.89
N GLU A 137 7.94 2.77 -7.44
CA GLU A 137 7.96 1.71 -8.45
C GLU A 137 8.62 0.45 -7.91
N ASP A 138 8.10 -0.71 -8.30
CA ASP A 138 8.71 -2.00 -8.03
C ASP A 138 8.21 -3.08 -8.99
N VAL A 139 9.01 -4.13 -9.24
CA VAL A 139 8.58 -5.30 -10.02
C VAL A 139 7.36 -5.99 -9.37
N GLY A 140 7.21 -5.90 -8.05
CA GLY A 140 6.04 -6.37 -7.32
C GLY A 140 5.09 -5.23 -6.94
N ARG A 141 3.80 -5.33 -7.29
CA ARG A 141 2.78 -4.35 -6.89
C ARG A 141 2.67 -4.14 -5.37
N HIS A 142 2.87 -5.21 -4.58
CA HIS A 142 2.84 -5.12 -3.11
C HIS A 142 4.05 -4.34 -2.61
N ASN A 143 5.25 -4.62 -3.14
CA ASN A 143 6.46 -3.90 -2.79
C ASN A 143 6.39 -2.41 -3.16
N ALA A 144 5.75 -2.08 -4.30
CA ALA A 144 5.55 -0.67 -4.69
C ALA A 144 4.71 0.07 -3.64
N LEU A 145 3.64 -0.56 -3.16
CA LEU A 145 2.81 0.00 -2.08
C LEU A 145 3.55 0.01 -0.74
N ASP A 146 4.30 -1.03 -0.40
CA ASP A 146 5.10 -1.08 0.83
C ASP A 146 6.16 0.01 0.83
N LYS A 147 6.86 0.26 -0.28
CA LYS A 147 7.76 1.42 -0.40
C LYS A 147 7.03 2.74 -0.17
N LEU A 148 5.84 2.91 -0.73
CA LEU A 148 5.07 4.14 -0.60
C LEU A 148 4.60 4.38 0.85
N ILE A 149 4.12 3.34 1.51
CA ILE A 149 3.73 3.38 2.93
C ILE A 149 4.97 3.60 3.81
N GLY A 150 6.08 2.95 3.50
CA GLY A 150 7.33 3.12 4.21
C GLY A 150 7.89 4.53 4.09
N TRP A 151 7.79 5.16 2.91
CA TRP A 151 8.08 6.59 2.76
C TRP A 151 7.20 7.43 3.69
N ALA A 152 5.89 7.21 3.69
CA ALA A 152 4.97 7.97 4.54
C ALA A 152 5.27 7.76 6.04
N LEU A 153 5.60 6.54 6.46
CA LEU A 153 6.01 6.23 7.82
C LEU A 153 7.33 6.93 8.20
N LEU A 154 8.36 6.82 7.35
CA LEU A 154 9.68 7.35 7.65
C LEU A 154 9.72 8.88 7.69
N GLU A 155 8.82 9.52 6.94
CA GLU A 155 8.62 10.97 6.86
C GLU A 155 7.55 11.51 7.83
N ASP A 156 7.05 10.67 8.74
CA ASP A 156 6.04 11.05 9.75
C ASP A 156 4.75 11.65 9.16
N ARG A 157 4.21 11.00 8.12
CA ARG A 157 3.02 11.44 7.36
C ARG A 157 1.79 10.55 7.57
N LEU A 158 1.87 9.55 8.43
CA LEU A 158 0.74 8.67 8.73
C LEU A 158 -0.16 9.29 9.81
N PRO A 159 -1.50 9.10 9.76
CA PRO A 159 -2.25 8.40 8.73
C PRO A 159 -2.43 9.22 7.45
N LEU A 160 -2.62 8.54 6.31
CA LEU A 160 -2.86 9.15 4.99
C LEU A 160 -4.37 9.37 4.74
N SER A 161 -5.06 9.92 5.73
CA SER A 161 -6.52 10.08 5.74
C SER A 161 -7.05 11.08 4.73
N GLU A 162 -6.19 11.94 4.19
CA GLU A 162 -6.53 12.96 3.19
C GLU A 162 -5.89 12.64 1.84
N SER A 163 -5.91 11.36 1.45
CA SER A 163 -5.24 10.91 0.23
C SER A 163 -6.00 9.83 -0.52
N LEU A 164 -5.79 9.83 -1.83
CA LEU A 164 -6.22 8.79 -2.76
C LEU A 164 -4.99 7.99 -3.20
N LEU A 165 -5.04 6.68 -3.05
CA LEU A 165 -4.02 5.77 -3.55
C LEU A 165 -4.41 5.23 -4.93
N LEU A 166 -3.54 5.39 -5.93
CA LEU A 166 -3.65 4.73 -7.22
C LEU A 166 -2.57 3.65 -7.37
N VAL A 167 -2.98 2.44 -7.73
CA VAL A 167 -2.07 1.34 -8.07
C VAL A 167 -2.18 0.96 -9.55
N SER A 168 -1.05 0.66 -10.19
CA SER A 168 -1.04 0.28 -11.62
C SER A 168 -1.50 -1.15 -11.89
N GLY A 169 -1.56 -2.00 -10.86
CA GLY A 169 -1.98 -3.40 -10.94
C GLY A 169 -3.45 -3.64 -10.64
N ARG A 170 -3.77 -4.91 -10.31
CA ARG A 170 -5.07 -5.32 -9.75
C ARG A 170 -5.14 -4.98 -8.27
N ALA A 171 -6.31 -4.60 -7.77
CA ALA A 171 -6.55 -4.43 -6.34
C ALA A 171 -6.88 -5.79 -5.69
N SER A 172 -5.91 -6.39 -5.00
CA SER A 172 -6.13 -7.59 -4.20
C SER A 172 -6.52 -7.25 -2.76
N PHE A 173 -6.94 -8.26 -2.01
CA PHE A 173 -7.25 -8.13 -0.58
C PHE A 173 -6.08 -7.49 0.19
N GLU A 174 -4.87 -7.93 -0.09
CA GLU A 174 -3.65 -7.48 0.58
C GLU A 174 -3.37 -6.00 0.31
N LEU A 175 -3.64 -5.50 -0.91
CA LEU A 175 -3.51 -4.07 -1.19
C LEU A 175 -4.56 -3.24 -0.46
N VAL A 176 -5.79 -3.75 -0.32
CA VAL A 176 -6.83 -3.11 0.52
C VAL A 176 -6.41 -3.11 1.98
N GLN A 177 -5.90 -4.22 2.52
CA GLN A 177 -5.38 -4.30 3.89
C GLN A 177 -4.26 -3.27 4.11
N LYS A 178 -3.30 -3.17 3.19
CA LYS A 178 -2.19 -2.21 3.27
C LYS A 178 -2.69 -0.76 3.22
N ALA A 179 -3.70 -0.48 2.39
CA ALA A 179 -4.35 0.82 2.34
C ALA A 179 -5.06 1.16 3.67
N LEU A 180 -5.78 0.21 4.26
CA LEU A 180 -6.41 0.34 5.58
C LEU A 180 -5.37 0.58 6.69
N ALA A 181 -4.26 -0.17 6.67
CA ALA A 181 -3.14 0.01 7.59
C ALA A 181 -2.60 1.45 7.59
N ALA A 182 -2.47 2.03 6.41
CA ALA A 182 -1.99 3.40 6.23
C ALA A 182 -3.09 4.47 6.42
N GLY A 183 -4.34 4.07 6.71
CA GLY A 183 -5.47 4.98 6.89
C GLY A 183 -5.97 5.64 5.60
N ILE A 184 -5.72 5.03 4.43
CA ILE A 184 -6.06 5.60 3.13
C ILE A 184 -7.55 5.37 2.81
N PRO A 185 -8.35 6.43 2.60
CA PRO A 185 -9.79 6.31 2.40
C PRO A 185 -10.22 5.86 0.99
N ILE A 186 -9.41 6.11 -0.04
CA ILE A 186 -9.74 5.79 -1.43
C ILE A 186 -8.59 4.99 -2.07
N LEU A 187 -8.90 3.79 -2.57
CA LEU A 187 -8.00 2.98 -3.40
C LEU A 187 -8.56 2.87 -4.81
N ALA A 188 -7.82 3.38 -5.78
CA ALA A 188 -8.07 3.21 -7.19
C ALA A 188 -7.05 2.25 -7.82
N ALA A 189 -7.50 1.44 -8.77
CA ALA A 189 -6.67 0.54 -9.54
C ALA A 189 -6.92 0.68 -11.05
N ILE A 190 -5.84 0.65 -11.84
CA ILE A 190 -5.92 0.62 -13.31
C ILE A 190 -6.60 -0.67 -13.81
N SER A 191 -6.56 -1.75 -13.03
CA SER A 191 -7.12 -3.06 -13.35
C SER A 191 -8.23 -3.48 -12.37
N ALA A 192 -8.68 -4.72 -12.47
CA ALA A 192 -9.79 -5.27 -11.71
C ALA A 192 -9.46 -5.45 -10.21
N PRO A 193 -10.43 -5.25 -9.30
CA PRO A 193 -10.37 -5.76 -7.94
C PRO A 193 -10.72 -7.26 -7.86
N SER A 194 -10.33 -7.95 -6.79
CA SER A 194 -10.87 -9.28 -6.46
C SER A 194 -12.16 -9.17 -5.64
N SER A 195 -12.99 -10.23 -5.62
CA SER A 195 -14.23 -10.25 -4.82
C SER A 195 -13.95 -9.97 -3.34
N LEU A 196 -12.90 -10.59 -2.78
CA LEU A 196 -12.50 -10.35 -1.39
C LEU A 196 -12.05 -8.90 -1.14
N ALA A 197 -11.35 -8.27 -2.10
CA ALA A 197 -10.98 -6.87 -1.99
C ALA A 197 -12.23 -5.98 -1.89
N VAL A 198 -13.27 -6.26 -2.69
CA VAL A 198 -14.55 -5.54 -2.67
C VAL A 198 -15.28 -5.77 -1.33
N GLU A 199 -15.36 -7.00 -0.84
CA GLU A 199 -15.98 -7.32 0.45
C GLU A 199 -15.32 -6.57 1.61
N VAL A 200 -13.98 -6.56 1.64
CA VAL A 200 -13.20 -5.87 2.67
C VAL A 200 -13.34 -4.36 2.55
N ALA A 201 -13.28 -3.80 1.34
CA ALA A 201 -13.45 -2.36 1.16
C ALA A 201 -14.82 -1.89 1.66
N ARG A 202 -15.90 -2.67 1.41
CA ARG A 202 -17.24 -2.39 1.96
C ARG A 202 -17.28 -2.48 3.48
N ALA A 203 -16.69 -3.52 4.06
CA ALA A 203 -16.73 -3.75 5.50
C ALA A 203 -16.00 -2.65 6.30
N PHE A 204 -15.00 -2.01 5.70
CA PHE A 204 -14.17 -0.98 6.35
C PHE A 204 -14.40 0.43 5.80
N ASN A 205 -15.50 0.68 5.08
CA ASN A 205 -15.83 1.98 4.49
C ASN A 205 -14.69 2.57 3.65
N LEU A 206 -13.94 1.73 2.93
CA LEU A 206 -12.94 2.16 1.97
C LEU A 206 -13.60 2.31 0.59
N THR A 207 -13.33 3.41 -0.10
CA THR A 207 -13.78 3.60 -1.48
C THR A 207 -12.86 2.84 -2.42
N LEU A 208 -13.40 1.84 -3.12
CA LEU A 208 -12.65 1.01 -4.07
C LEU A 208 -13.08 1.28 -5.50
N ILE A 209 -12.12 1.71 -6.30
CA ILE A 209 -12.28 2.05 -7.71
C ILE A 209 -11.44 1.06 -8.54
N GLY A 210 -12.05 0.47 -9.56
CA GLY A 210 -11.37 -0.44 -10.48
C GLY A 210 -11.52 -0.03 -11.93
N PHE A 211 -10.67 -0.61 -12.78
CA PHE A 211 -10.65 -0.35 -14.22
C PHE A 211 -10.49 1.15 -14.57
N LEU A 212 -9.71 1.90 -13.78
CA LEU A 212 -9.50 3.33 -13.99
C LEU A 212 -8.69 3.59 -15.27
N ARG A 213 -9.39 3.88 -16.38
CA ARG A 213 -8.85 4.09 -17.74
C ARG A 213 -9.73 5.08 -18.51
N GLY A 214 -9.64 6.36 -18.18
CA GLY A 214 -10.53 7.41 -18.70
C GLY A 214 -11.95 7.37 -18.09
N SER A 215 -12.51 6.16 -17.92
CA SER A 215 -13.66 5.87 -17.06
C SER A 215 -13.26 4.92 -15.92
N PHE A 216 -14.17 4.63 -15.00
CA PHE A 216 -13.93 3.73 -13.89
C PHE A 216 -15.21 3.09 -13.35
N ASN A 217 -15.05 2.02 -12.58
CA ASN A 217 -16.12 1.37 -11.84
C ASN A 217 -15.95 1.61 -10.34
N LEU A 218 -17.00 2.06 -9.66
CA LEU A 218 -17.07 2.14 -8.20
C LEU A 218 -17.60 0.84 -7.61
N TYR A 219 -16.82 0.20 -6.73
CA TYR A 219 -17.16 -1.06 -6.09
C TYR A 219 -17.64 -0.91 -4.64
N SER A 220 -17.21 0.16 -3.97
CA SER A 220 -17.56 0.52 -2.59
C SER A 220 -17.30 2.00 -2.32
N GLY A 221 -17.88 2.55 -1.24
CA GLY A 221 -17.67 3.91 -0.76
C GLY A 221 -17.97 5.03 -1.77
N PRO A 222 -19.09 4.99 -2.52
CA PRO A 222 -19.38 5.98 -3.55
C PRO A 222 -19.46 7.42 -3.01
N GLU A 223 -19.74 7.61 -1.73
CA GLU A 223 -19.85 8.92 -1.08
C GLU A 223 -18.57 9.78 -1.12
N ARG A 224 -17.41 9.17 -1.36
CA ARG A 224 -16.13 9.89 -1.51
C ARG A 224 -15.80 10.28 -2.95
N VAL A 225 -16.65 9.92 -3.93
CA VAL A 225 -16.48 10.34 -5.33
C VAL A 225 -17.64 11.23 -5.72
N LEU A 226 -17.34 12.52 -5.87
CA LEU A 226 -18.36 13.53 -6.18
C LEU A 226 -18.63 13.50 -7.68
N LEU A 227 -19.88 13.19 -8.05
CA LEU A 227 -20.38 13.33 -9.41
C LEU A 227 -20.80 14.79 -9.60
N GLY A 228 -20.28 15.45 -10.63
CA GLY A 228 -20.63 16.82 -11.00
C GLY A 228 -22.08 16.99 -11.43
#